data_AF-A0A6V7Y937-F1
#
_entry.id   AF-A0A6V7Y937-F1
#
_cell.length_a   1.000
_cell.length_b   1.000
_cell.length_c   1.000
_cell.angle_alpha   90.00
_cell.angle_beta   90.00
_cell.angle_gamma   90.00
#
_symmetry.space_group_name_H-M   'P 1'
#
loop_
_entity.id
_entity.type
_entity.pdbx_description
1 polymer ?
#
loop_
_entity_poly.entity_id
_entity_poly.type
_entity_poly.pdbx_seq_one_letter_code
_entity_poly.pdbx_strand_id
1 'polypeptide(L)'
;MLLTCKLGPFLCLPENVGFDEFERVAKVNSPKGEDGPLAAAPSTLLSALFNKIEDVERFQSRCKCSNAEKWLCELIVQKREEAMKHKNDINYFKYAILDEIFERGGQLQKVVHQNYLELIKYIGIVDSQIFKEINEWNLEKFPISGIDLMSLNIPKGPKMKKVLKYLFNVWIKNNLKLNKEELLEHIKDNEVDNILAEIEEPTNKKKRRMPGPFSLEKR
;
A
#
# COMPACT_ATOMS: atom_id res chain seq x y z
N MET A 1 8.35 -29.83 -9.56
CA MET A 1 9.83 -29.77 -9.37
C MET A 1 10.22 -29.17 -8.02
N LEU A 2 9.91 -27.89 -7.73
CA LEU A 2 10.36 -27.22 -6.50
C LEU A 2 9.88 -27.90 -5.20
N LEU A 3 8.60 -28.29 -5.16
CA LEU A 3 8.01 -29.11 -4.09
C LEU A 3 8.60 -30.52 -4.02
N THR A 4 8.61 -31.20 -5.17
CA THR A 4 9.12 -32.58 -5.33
C THR A 4 10.55 -32.72 -4.83
N CYS A 5 11.39 -31.72 -5.11
CA CYS A 5 12.80 -31.69 -4.74
C CYS A 5 13.08 -31.03 -3.37
N LYS A 6 12.05 -30.58 -2.64
CA LYS A 6 12.16 -29.91 -1.33
C LYS A 6 13.13 -28.71 -1.33
N LEU A 7 13.16 -27.94 -2.42
CA LEU A 7 14.10 -26.83 -2.59
C LEU A 7 13.64 -25.52 -1.94
N GLY A 8 12.37 -25.42 -1.52
CA GLY A 8 11.78 -24.20 -0.95
C GLY A 8 12.61 -23.52 0.14
N PRO A 9 13.06 -24.24 1.19
CA PRO A 9 13.85 -23.65 2.27
C PRO A 9 15.19 -23.05 1.80
N PHE A 10 15.82 -23.65 0.78
CA PHE A 10 17.08 -23.17 0.20
C PHE A 10 16.87 -21.92 -0.65
N LEU A 11 15.67 -21.73 -1.19
CA LEU A 11 15.24 -20.54 -1.92
C LEU A 11 14.62 -19.48 -0.99
N CYS A 12 14.77 -19.65 0.32
CA CYS A 12 14.27 -18.73 1.34
C CYS A 12 12.75 -18.54 1.33
N LEU A 13 12.01 -19.50 0.77
CA LEU A 13 10.56 -19.54 0.84
C LEU A 13 10.11 -19.98 2.25
N PRO A 14 8.92 -19.57 2.71
CA PRO A 14 8.35 -20.08 3.95
C PRO A 14 8.14 -21.61 3.86
N GLU A 15 8.02 -22.29 5.01
CA GLU A 15 7.82 -23.75 5.03
C GLU A 15 6.44 -24.14 4.49
N ASN A 16 5.42 -23.33 4.79
CA ASN A 16 4.06 -23.50 4.30
C ASN A 16 3.80 -22.50 3.17
N VAL A 17 4.13 -22.89 1.94
CA VAL A 17 4.02 -22.03 0.76
C VAL A 17 2.63 -22.18 0.12
N GLY A 18 1.97 -21.06 -0.17
CA GLY A 18 0.71 -21.02 -0.93
C GLY A 18 0.87 -21.31 -2.42
N PHE A 19 1.24 -22.54 -2.79
CA PHE A 19 1.41 -22.89 -4.22
C PHE A 19 0.09 -22.84 -5.01
N ASP A 20 -1.03 -23.23 -4.39
CA ASP A 20 -2.35 -23.13 -5.02
C ASP A 20 -2.70 -21.67 -5.34
N GLU A 21 -2.37 -20.76 -4.42
CA GLU A 21 -2.57 -19.32 -4.62
C GLU A 21 -1.63 -18.78 -5.70
N PHE A 22 -0.38 -19.24 -5.72
CA PHE A 22 0.55 -18.89 -6.80
C PHE A 22 0.04 -19.34 -8.17
N GLU A 23 -0.43 -20.60 -8.28
CA GLU A 23 -0.99 -21.13 -9.51
C GLU A 23 -2.24 -20.34 -9.95
N ARG A 24 -3.12 -20.00 -9.01
CA ARG A 24 -4.28 -19.14 -9.27
C ARG A 24 -3.85 -17.80 -9.84
N VAL A 25 -2.92 -17.10 -9.19
CA VAL A 25 -2.45 -15.77 -9.63
C VAL A 25 -1.76 -15.86 -10.99
N ALA A 26 -0.95 -16.89 -11.25
CA ALA A 26 -0.30 -17.08 -12.54
C ALA A 26 -1.34 -17.32 -13.65
N LYS A 27 -2.33 -18.19 -13.40
CA LYS A 27 -3.39 -18.54 -14.36
C LYS A 27 -4.24 -17.34 -14.75
N VAL A 28 -4.68 -16.53 -13.79
CA VAL A 28 -5.52 -15.34 -14.09
C VAL A 28 -4.74 -14.21 -14.78
N ASN A 29 -3.40 -14.23 -14.70
CA ASN A 29 -2.52 -13.28 -15.39
C ASN A 29 -1.85 -13.88 -16.63
N SER A 30 -2.24 -15.10 -17.02
CA SER A 30 -1.70 -15.75 -18.20
C SER A 30 -2.16 -15.02 -19.47
N PRO A 31 -1.29 -14.96 -20.50
CA PRO A 31 -1.71 -14.43 -21.79
C PRO A 31 -2.90 -15.24 -22.32
N LYS A 32 -3.83 -14.57 -23.01
CA LYS A 32 -5.02 -15.20 -23.61
C LYS A 32 -4.72 -16.01 -24.89
N GLY A 33 -3.44 -16.24 -25.19
CA GLY A 33 -2.94 -17.00 -26.33
C GLY A 33 -1.81 -17.94 -25.91
N GLU A 34 -1.18 -18.63 -26.86
CA GLU A 34 -0.25 -19.73 -26.56
C GLU A 34 1.11 -19.25 -26.00
N ASP A 35 1.56 -18.03 -26.32
CA ASP A 35 2.85 -17.49 -25.86
C ASP A 35 2.76 -16.00 -25.47
N GLY A 36 3.38 -15.63 -24.33
CA GLY A 36 3.51 -14.24 -23.90
C GLY A 36 3.92 -14.08 -22.43
N PRO A 37 4.42 -12.91 -22.02
CA PRO A 37 4.73 -12.64 -20.62
C PRO A 37 3.43 -12.58 -19.80
N LEU A 38 3.52 -12.96 -18.53
CA LEU A 38 2.43 -12.74 -17.58
C LEU A 38 2.16 -11.24 -17.44
N ALA A 39 0.89 -10.88 -17.29
CA ALA A 39 0.49 -9.48 -17.10
C ALA A 39 0.99 -8.91 -15.76
N ALA A 40 1.11 -9.76 -14.75
CA ALA A 40 1.56 -9.43 -13.40
C ALA A 40 3.09 -9.38 -13.30
N ALA A 41 3.59 -8.45 -12.50
CA ALA A 41 5.01 -8.38 -12.18
C ALA A 41 5.49 -9.63 -11.40
N PRO A 42 6.79 -9.96 -11.44
CA PRO A 42 7.34 -11.08 -10.67
C PRO A 42 7.04 -10.99 -9.17
N SER A 43 7.13 -9.79 -8.57
CA SER A 43 6.81 -9.58 -7.15
C SER A 43 5.34 -9.84 -6.81
N THR A 44 4.43 -9.59 -7.76
CA THR A 44 3.01 -9.89 -7.62
C THR A 44 2.79 -11.39 -7.52
N LEU A 45 3.47 -12.17 -8.35
CA LEU A 45 3.43 -13.63 -8.27
C LEU A 45 4.10 -14.14 -6.99
N LEU A 46 5.29 -13.62 -6.66
CA LEU A 46 6.01 -14.01 -5.44
C LEU A 46 5.19 -13.74 -4.18
N SER A 47 4.40 -12.67 -4.14
CA SER A 47 3.54 -12.35 -3.00
C SER A 47 2.53 -13.45 -2.66
N ALA A 48 2.16 -14.30 -3.63
CA ALA A 48 1.29 -15.46 -3.41
C ALA A 48 1.95 -16.55 -2.55
N LEU A 49 3.28 -16.58 -2.51
CA LEU A 49 4.05 -17.53 -1.72
C LEU A 49 4.18 -17.13 -0.26
N PHE A 50 3.80 -15.90 0.09
CA PHE A 50 3.94 -15.32 1.43
C PHE A 50 2.59 -15.27 2.15
N ASN A 51 2.56 -15.71 3.41
CA ASN A 51 1.34 -15.69 4.22
C ASN A 51 1.21 -14.40 5.03
N LYS A 52 2.35 -13.86 5.45
CA LYS A 52 2.47 -12.70 6.33
C LYS A 52 3.67 -11.83 5.97
N ILE A 53 3.71 -10.62 6.51
CA ILE A 53 4.76 -9.63 6.19
C ILE A 53 6.16 -10.15 6.54
N GLU A 54 6.29 -10.92 7.62
CA GLU A 54 7.56 -11.49 8.07
C GLU A 54 8.17 -12.44 7.04
N ASP A 55 7.35 -13.12 6.23
CA ASP A 55 7.82 -13.99 5.15
C ASP A 55 8.48 -13.14 4.05
N VAL A 56 7.90 -11.98 3.73
CA VAL A 56 8.45 -11.01 2.76
C VAL A 56 9.79 -10.47 3.26
N GLU A 57 9.88 -10.10 4.53
CA GLU A 57 11.11 -9.56 5.12
C GLU A 57 12.23 -10.60 5.14
N ARG A 58 11.92 -11.84 5.53
CA ARG A 58 12.86 -12.95 5.51
C ARG A 58 13.38 -13.19 4.10
N PHE A 59 12.49 -13.29 3.11
CA PHE A 59 12.85 -13.49 1.71
C PHE A 59 13.75 -12.35 1.19
N GLN A 60 13.35 -11.10 1.43
CA GLN A 60 14.10 -9.93 0.97
C GLN A 60 15.51 -9.87 1.56
N SER A 61 15.68 -10.18 2.85
CA SER A 61 16.98 -10.16 3.52
C SER A 61 18.00 -11.11 2.90
N ARG A 62 17.53 -12.19 2.26
CA ARG A 62 18.35 -13.24 1.65
C ARG A 62 18.53 -13.06 0.15
N CYS A 63 17.46 -12.71 -0.56
CA CYS A 63 17.45 -12.57 -2.01
C CYS A 63 17.89 -11.18 -2.50
N LYS A 64 18.08 -10.22 -1.59
CA LYS A 64 18.52 -8.84 -1.88
C LYS A 64 17.63 -8.12 -2.91
N CYS A 65 16.32 -8.38 -2.86
CA CYS A 65 15.34 -7.67 -3.67
C CYS A 65 15.37 -6.16 -3.36
N SER A 66 15.02 -5.36 -4.36
CA SER A 66 14.93 -3.91 -4.24
C SER A 66 13.83 -3.51 -3.24
N ASN A 67 13.94 -2.30 -2.69
CA ASN A 67 12.91 -1.75 -1.80
C ASN A 67 11.55 -1.60 -2.51
N ALA A 68 11.54 -1.39 -3.83
CA ALA A 68 10.31 -1.31 -4.62
C ALA A 68 9.61 -2.68 -4.69
N GLU A 69 10.36 -3.74 -4.97
CA GLU A 69 9.82 -5.11 -4.99
C GLU A 69 9.34 -5.55 -3.61
N LYS A 70 10.12 -5.24 -2.55
CA LYS A 70 9.72 -5.50 -1.17
C LYS A 70 8.38 -4.83 -0.85
N TRP A 71 8.26 -3.55 -1.17
CA TRP A 71 7.05 -2.79 -0.88
C TRP A 71 5.83 -3.34 -1.63
N LEU A 72 5.98 -3.72 -2.90
CA LEU A 72 4.88 -4.33 -3.65
C LEU A 72 4.40 -5.64 -2.99
N CYS A 73 5.34 -6.52 -2.60
CA CYS A 73 4.99 -7.74 -1.87
C CYS A 73 4.26 -7.46 -0.56
N GLU A 74 4.77 -6.52 0.25
CA GLU A 74 4.14 -6.11 1.52
C GLU A 74 2.72 -5.58 1.31
N LEU A 75 2.54 -4.71 0.31
CA LEU A 75 1.23 -4.14 -0.02
C LEU A 75 0.23 -5.23 -0.40
N ILE A 76 0.63 -6.18 -1.25
CA ILE A 76 -0.26 -7.27 -1.67
C ILE A 76 -0.60 -8.17 -0.48
N VAL A 77 0.39 -8.63 0.28
CA VAL A 77 0.15 -9.49 1.46
C VAL A 77 -0.77 -8.81 2.47
N GLN A 78 -0.61 -7.50 2.68
CA GLN A 78 -1.44 -6.73 3.61
C GLN A 78 -2.86 -6.49 3.12
N LYS A 79 -3.07 -6.30 1.81
CA LYS A 79 -4.35 -5.78 1.27
C LYS A 79 -5.16 -6.80 0.49
N ARG A 80 -4.57 -7.93 0.07
CA ARG A 80 -5.21 -8.91 -0.84
C ARG A 80 -6.56 -9.43 -0.40
N GLU A 81 -6.74 -9.73 0.89
CA GLU A 81 -7.99 -10.29 1.40
C GLU A 81 -9.13 -9.27 1.30
N GLU A 82 -8.84 -8.03 1.70
CA GLU A 82 -9.82 -6.95 1.68
C GLU A 82 -10.16 -6.51 0.26
N ALA A 83 -9.14 -6.46 -0.61
CA ALA A 83 -9.32 -6.19 -2.04
C ALA A 83 -10.16 -7.27 -2.72
N MET A 84 -10.01 -8.54 -2.32
CA MET A 84 -10.79 -9.63 -2.87
C MET A 84 -12.29 -9.52 -2.51
N LYS A 85 -12.61 -9.08 -1.29
CA LYS A 85 -14.01 -8.81 -0.87
C LYS A 85 -14.63 -7.67 -1.68
N HIS A 86 -13.84 -6.66 -2.02
CA HIS A 86 -14.27 -5.46 -2.74
C HIS A 86 -13.95 -5.51 -4.24
N LYS A 87 -13.74 -6.71 -4.81
CA LYS A 87 -13.31 -6.87 -6.22
C LYS A 87 -14.26 -6.24 -7.26
N ASN A 88 -15.50 -5.94 -6.88
CA ASN A 88 -16.52 -5.34 -7.74
C ASN A 88 -16.81 -3.86 -7.38
N ASP A 89 -16.07 -3.29 -6.43
CA ASP A 89 -16.25 -1.91 -5.97
C ASP A 89 -15.05 -1.05 -6.41
N ILE A 90 -15.27 -0.19 -7.40
CA ILE A 90 -14.23 0.72 -7.87
C ILE A 90 -13.85 1.78 -6.82
N ASN A 91 -14.80 2.22 -6.00
CA ASN A 91 -14.57 3.28 -5.02
C ASN A 91 -13.63 2.79 -3.92
N TYR A 92 -13.73 1.51 -3.53
CA TYR A 92 -12.75 0.88 -2.66
C TYR A 92 -11.31 1.11 -3.17
N PHE A 93 -11.02 0.78 -4.44
CA PHE A 93 -9.68 0.94 -5.00
C PHE A 93 -9.27 2.42 -5.09
N LYS A 94 -10.16 3.31 -5.54
CA LYS A 94 -9.88 4.75 -5.62
C LYS A 94 -9.50 5.31 -4.25
N TYR A 95 -10.30 5.01 -3.23
CA TYR A 95 -10.06 5.51 -1.88
C TYR A 95 -8.82 4.89 -1.24
N ALA A 96 -8.58 3.60 -1.44
CA ALA A 96 -7.37 2.93 -0.94
C ALA A 96 -6.09 3.50 -1.57
N ILE A 97 -6.12 3.82 -2.87
CA ILE A 97 -5.01 4.50 -3.56
C ILE A 97 -4.78 5.89 -2.95
N LEU A 98 -5.83 6.71 -2.83
CA LEU A 98 -5.71 8.06 -2.28
C LEU A 98 -5.21 8.04 -0.83
N ASP A 99 -5.70 7.11 -0.02
CA ASP A 99 -5.31 6.93 1.37
C ASP A 99 -3.81 6.61 1.50
N GLU A 100 -3.33 5.68 0.67
CA GLU A 100 -1.91 5.30 0.64
C GLU A 100 -1.02 6.45 0.14
N ILE A 101 -1.49 7.24 -0.83
CA ILE A 101 -0.81 8.46 -1.29
C ILE A 101 -0.74 9.50 -0.16
N PHE A 102 -1.83 9.69 0.58
CA PHE A 102 -1.88 10.63 1.69
C PHE A 102 -0.88 10.24 2.78
N GLU A 103 -0.81 8.96 3.15
CA GLU A 103 0.10 8.50 4.20
C GLU A 103 1.58 8.56 3.81
N ARG A 104 1.91 8.28 2.55
CA ARG A 104 3.30 8.21 2.06
C ARG A 104 3.81 9.52 1.47
N GLY A 105 2.91 10.38 1.00
CA GLY A 105 3.19 11.63 0.32
C GLY A 105 3.02 11.56 -1.19
N GLY A 106 2.58 12.69 -1.77
CA GLY A 106 2.22 12.82 -3.18
C GLY A 106 3.33 12.51 -4.18
N GLN A 107 4.60 12.59 -3.79
CA GLN A 107 5.73 12.24 -4.65
C GLN A 107 5.76 10.75 -5.03
N LEU A 108 5.11 9.88 -4.24
CA LEU A 108 5.00 8.45 -4.52
C LEU A 108 3.71 8.08 -5.27
N GLN A 109 2.91 9.05 -5.69
CA GLN A 109 1.62 8.84 -6.37
C GLN A 109 1.67 7.80 -7.48
N LYS A 110 2.64 7.94 -8.40
CA LYS A 110 2.79 7.01 -9.52
C LYS A 110 3.10 5.58 -9.08
N VAL A 111 3.96 5.43 -8.06
CA VAL A 111 4.36 4.11 -7.56
C VAL A 111 3.21 3.45 -6.79
N VAL A 112 2.49 4.22 -5.97
CA VAL A 112 1.29 3.73 -5.28
C VAL A 112 0.26 3.25 -6.30
N HIS A 113 -0.05 4.07 -7.30
CA HIS A 113 -1.02 3.72 -8.34
C HIS A 113 -0.64 2.43 -9.08
N GLN A 114 0.63 2.31 -9.49
CA GLN A 114 1.15 1.08 -10.10
C GLN A 114 1.05 -0.14 -9.17
N ASN A 115 1.36 0.00 -7.88
CA ASN A 115 1.25 -1.09 -6.92
C ASN A 115 -0.21 -1.55 -6.73
N TYR A 116 -1.17 -0.64 -6.77
CA TYR A 116 -2.59 -1.01 -6.72
C TYR A 116 -3.07 -1.67 -8.02
N LEU A 117 -2.53 -1.31 -9.19
CA LEU A 117 -2.78 -2.06 -10.42
C LEU A 117 -2.25 -3.50 -10.31
N GLU A 118 -1.08 -3.70 -9.70
CA GLU A 118 -0.56 -5.03 -9.41
C GLU A 118 -1.41 -5.80 -8.39
N LEU A 119 -1.96 -5.13 -7.37
CA LEU A 119 -2.95 -5.73 -6.46
C LEU A 119 -4.22 -6.18 -7.20
N ILE A 120 -4.70 -5.38 -8.17
CA ILE A 120 -5.85 -5.73 -9.01
C ILE A 120 -5.53 -6.94 -9.92
N LYS A 121 -4.30 -7.02 -10.44
CA LYS A 121 -3.82 -8.21 -11.16
C LYS A 121 -3.74 -9.44 -10.26
N TYR A 122 -3.29 -9.29 -9.02
CA TYR A 122 -3.22 -10.38 -8.04
C TYR A 122 -4.60 -11.00 -7.77
N ILE A 123 -5.62 -10.18 -7.53
CA ILE A 123 -6.99 -10.67 -7.29
C ILE A 123 -7.64 -11.26 -8.56
N GLY A 124 -7.05 -11.03 -9.75
CA GLY A 124 -7.43 -11.70 -10.99
C GLY A 124 -8.54 -11.02 -11.78
N ILE A 125 -8.68 -9.70 -11.68
CA ILE A 125 -9.71 -8.93 -12.41
C ILE A 125 -9.10 -8.01 -13.50
N VAL A 126 -7.98 -8.41 -14.09
CA VAL A 126 -7.24 -7.60 -15.09
C VAL A 126 -8.07 -7.19 -16.30
N ASP A 127 -9.05 -8.00 -16.70
CA ASP A 127 -9.94 -7.71 -17.83
C ASP A 127 -11.21 -6.94 -17.46
N SER A 128 -11.38 -6.66 -16.17
CA SER A 128 -12.58 -5.99 -15.67
C SER A 128 -12.61 -4.52 -16.06
N GLN A 129 -13.82 -3.96 -16.05
CA GLN A 129 -14.02 -2.52 -16.18
C GLN A 129 -13.30 -1.74 -15.07
N ILE A 130 -13.21 -2.30 -13.86
CA ILE A 130 -12.50 -1.69 -12.73
C ILE A 130 -11.02 -1.51 -13.04
N PHE A 131 -10.35 -2.53 -13.60
CA PHE A 131 -8.94 -2.40 -13.96
C PHE A 131 -8.72 -1.28 -14.98
N LYS A 132 -9.55 -1.22 -16.02
CA LYS A 132 -9.47 -0.17 -17.05
C LYS A 132 -9.65 1.22 -16.46
N GLU A 133 -10.71 1.41 -15.68
CA GLU A 133 -11.00 2.70 -15.07
C GLU A 133 -9.90 3.13 -14.10
N ILE A 134 -9.38 2.24 -13.25
CA ILE A 134 -8.28 2.57 -12.35
C ILE A 134 -7.00 2.88 -13.14
N ASN A 135 -6.71 2.13 -14.19
CA ASN A 135 -5.52 2.35 -15.02
C ASN A 135 -5.56 3.71 -15.75
N GLU A 136 -6.73 4.12 -16.23
CA GLU A 136 -6.95 5.38 -16.94
C GLU A 136 -7.31 6.55 -16.00
N TRP A 137 -7.51 6.29 -14.72
CA TRP A 137 -7.96 7.29 -13.77
C TRP A 137 -6.92 8.39 -13.55
N ASN A 138 -7.31 9.62 -13.89
CA ASN A 138 -6.57 10.81 -13.50
C ASN A 138 -6.87 11.16 -12.04
N LEU A 139 -5.90 10.90 -11.17
CA LEU A 139 -6.01 11.10 -9.73
C LEU A 139 -6.37 12.54 -9.37
N GLU A 140 -7.47 12.68 -8.63
CA GLU A 140 -7.91 13.95 -8.07
C GLU A 140 -6.96 14.40 -6.96
N LYS A 141 -6.61 15.69 -6.97
CA LYS A 141 -5.73 16.27 -5.96
C LYS A 141 -6.55 16.72 -4.78
N PHE A 142 -6.16 16.29 -3.58
CA PHE A 142 -6.72 16.81 -2.34
C PHE A 142 -6.52 18.34 -2.30
N PRO A 143 -7.61 19.14 -2.17
CA PRO A 143 -7.55 20.58 -2.42
C PRO A 143 -6.99 21.39 -1.24
N ILE A 144 -6.67 20.74 -0.11
CA ILE A 144 -6.12 21.38 1.08
C ILE A 144 -4.67 20.97 1.29
N SER A 145 -3.86 21.95 1.65
CA SER A 145 -2.47 21.79 2.05
C SER A 145 -2.26 22.22 3.50
N GLY A 146 -1.10 21.86 4.07
CA GLY A 146 -0.71 22.36 5.40
C GLY A 146 -0.56 23.88 5.46
N ILE A 147 -0.34 24.56 4.33
CA ILE A 147 -0.24 26.02 4.28
C ILE A 147 -1.59 26.67 4.60
N ASP A 148 -2.67 26.08 4.11
CA ASP A 148 -4.02 26.57 4.34
C ASP A 148 -4.37 26.49 5.82
N LEU A 149 -4.02 25.39 6.48
CA LEU A 149 -4.23 25.22 7.92
C LEU A 149 -3.35 26.13 8.77
N MET A 150 -2.14 26.48 8.32
CA MET A 150 -1.30 27.47 9.00
C MET A 150 -1.94 28.86 9.02
N SER A 151 -2.65 29.24 7.95
CA SER A 151 -3.38 30.53 7.91
C SER A 151 -4.57 30.58 8.88
N LEU A 152 -5.00 29.42 9.39
CA LEU A 152 -6.07 29.26 10.37
C LEU A 152 -5.53 28.93 11.78
N ASN A 153 -4.27 29.26 12.05
CA ASN A 153 -3.60 29.07 13.34
C ASN A 153 -3.50 27.61 13.83
N ILE A 154 -3.63 26.62 12.94
CA ILE A 154 -3.39 25.22 13.30
C ILE A 154 -1.89 24.99 13.53
N PRO A 155 -1.47 24.40 14.67
CA PRO A 155 -0.07 24.22 15.00
C PRO A 155 0.60 23.22 14.05
N LYS A 156 1.82 23.55 13.61
CA LYS A 156 2.68 22.62 12.84
C LYS A 156 2.98 21.37 13.67
N GLY A 157 3.15 20.24 13.00
CA GLY A 157 3.57 18.98 13.63
C GLY A 157 2.55 17.85 13.47
N PRO A 158 2.56 16.86 14.37
CA PRO A 158 1.67 15.70 14.27
C PRO A 158 0.18 16.06 14.29
N LYS A 159 -0.23 17.05 15.11
CA LYS A 159 -1.61 17.60 15.10
C LYS A 159 -2.05 18.07 13.71
N MET A 160 -1.21 18.83 13.00
CA MET A 160 -1.48 19.25 11.63
C MET A 160 -1.79 18.05 10.72
N LYS A 161 -0.98 16.98 10.80
CA LYS A 161 -1.20 15.78 9.99
C LYS A 161 -2.53 15.11 10.33
N LYS A 162 -2.91 15.05 11.61
CA LYS A 162 -4.20 14.50 12.05
C LYS A 162 -5.39 15.31 11.54
N VAL A 163 -5.31 16.64 11.62
CA VAL A 163 -6.35 17.54 11.06
C VAL A 163 -6.44 17.37 9.54
N LEU A 164 -5.33 17.35 8.82
CA LEU A 164 -5.33 17.06 7.38
C LEU A 164 -5.96 15.71 7.07
N LYS A 165 -5.68 14.68 7.88
CA LYS A 165 -6.25 13.35 7.71
C LYS A 165 -7.76 13.35 7.92
N TYR A 166 -8.23 14.08 8.93
CA TYR A 166 -9.66 14.26 9.17
C TYR A 166 -10.35 14.88 7.94
N LEU A 167 -9.85 16.02 7.46
CA LEU A 167 -10.40 16.71 6.29
C LEU A 167 -10.34 15.85 5.02
N PHE A 168 -9.25 15.09 4.85
CA PHE A 168 -9.11 14.13 3.77
C PHE A 168 -10.17 13.01 3.84
N ASN A 169 -10.47 12.50 5.04
CA ASN A 169 -11.54 11.52 5.22
C ASN A 169 -12.92 12.10 4.93
N VAL A 170 -13.18 13.37 5.29
CA VAL A 170 -14.41 14.08 4.93
C VAL A 170 -14.54 14.23 3.41
N TRP A 171 -13.44 14.56 2.72
CA TRP A 171 -13.39 14.65 1.27
C TRP A 171 -13.70 13.31 0.58
N ILE A 172 -13.11 12.21 1.06
CA ILE A 172 -13.42 10.85 0.58
C ILE A 172 -14.89 10.50 0.79
N LYS A 173 -15.44 10.75 1.98
CA LYS A 173 -16.85 10.46 2.31
C LYS A 173 -17.84 11.22 1.41
N ASN A 174 -17.45 12.39 0.92
CA ASN A 174 -18.25 13.20 0.00
C ASN A 174 -17.92 12.93 -1.47
N ASN A 175 -17.39 11.74 -1.80
CA ASN A 175 -17.06 11.32 -3.16
C ASN A 175 -16.14 12.31 -3.89
N LEU A 176 -15.18 12.89 -3.17
CA LEU A 176 -14.16 13.80 -3.71
C LEU A 176 -14.71 15.15 -4.24
N LYS A 177 -15.99 15.45 -3.99
CA LYS A 177 -16.66 16.62 -4.58
C LYS A 177 -16.39 17.94 -3.87
N LEU A 178 -16.00 17.90 -2.59
CA LEU A 178 -15.85 19.12 -1.80
C LEU A 178 -14.66 19.94 -2.29
N ASN A 179 -14.88 21.24 -2.46
CA ASN A 179 -13.84 22.20 -2.77
C ASN A 179 -13.07 22.61 -1.51
N LYS A 180 -12.07 23.49 -1.70
CA LYS A 180 -11.20 23.93 -0.62
C LYS A 180 -11.99 24.66 0.46
N GLU A 181 -12.84 25.60 0.09
CA GLU A 181 -13.61 26.44 1.01
C GLU A 181 -14.57 25.58 1.84
N GLU A 182 -15.31 24.68 1.20
CA GLU A 182 -16.23 23.73 1.85
C GLU A 182 -15.50 22.83 2.85
N LEU A 183 -14.31 22.32 2.49
CA LEU A 183 -13.53 21.50 3.41
C LEU A 183 -12.96 22.29 4.58
N LEU A 184 -12.64 23.58 4.41
CA LEU A 184 -12.14 24.41 5.51
C LEU A 184 -13.24 24.73 6.54
N GLU A 185 -14.52 24.66 6.17
CA GLU A 185 -15.62 24.81 7.13
C GLU A 185 -15.63 23.68 8.18
N HIS A 186 -15.22 22.48 7.78
CA HIS A 186 -15.09 21.30 8.66
C HIS A 186 -13.98 21.43 9.72
N ILE A 187 -13.19 22.51 9.71
CA ILE A 187 -12.23 22.79 10.79
C ILE A 187 -12.94 23.10 12.11
N LYS A 188 -14.19 23.56 12.04
CA LYS A 188 -15.04 23.85 13.21
C LYS A 188 -15.70 22.60 13.80
N ASP A 189 -15.47 21.43 13.21
CA ASP A 189 -16.04 20.18 13.71
C ASP A 189 -15.39 19.80 15.04
N ASN A 190 -16.18 19.29 15.98
CA ASN A 190 -15.72 18.87 17.32
C ASN A 190 -14.52 17.89 17.27
N GLU A 191 -14.40 17.11 16.19
CA GLU A 191 -13.27 16.20 15.99
C GLU A 191 -11.93 16.93 15.89
N VAL A 192 -11.92 18.11 15.27
CA VAL A 192 -10.71 18.94 15.18
C VAL A 192 -10.34 19.48 16.55
N ASP A 193 -11.30 19.94 17.33
CA ASP A 193 -11.07 20.37 18.72
C ASP A 193 -10.48 19.24 19.57
N ASN A 194 -11.00 18.02 19.43
CA ASN A 194 -10.47 16.83 20.10
C ASN A 194 -9.01 16.57 19.71
N ILE A 195 -8.69 16.57 18.41
CA ILE A 195 -7.31 16.41 17.90
C ILE A 195 -6.37 17.49 18.47
N LEU A 196 -6.84 18.72 18.57
CA LEU A 196 -6.05 19.84 19.09
C LEU A 196 -5.87 19.77 20.62
N ALA A 197 -6.83 19.20 21.34
CA ALA A 197 -6.76 18.99 22.78
C ALA A 197 -5.87 17.81 23.21
N GLU A 198 -5.61 16.84 22.32
CA GLU A 198 -4.74 15.70 22.60
C GLU A 198 -3.34 16.14 23.06
N ILE A 199 -2.87 15.58 24.18
CA ILE A 199 -1.51 15.77 24.69
C ILE A 199 -0.58 14.81 23.95
N GLU A 200 0.46 15.33 23.30
CA GLU A 200 1.43 14.49 22.60
C GLU A 200 2.43 13.87 23.60
N GLU A 201 2.48 12.53 23.68
CA GLU A 201 3.60 11.83 24.33
C GLU A 201 4.87 11.99 23.49
N PRO A 202 6.04 12.27 24.11
CA PRO A 202 7.28 12.42 23.38
C PRO A 202 7.69 11.12 22.70
N THR A 203 7.56 11.05 21.36
CA THR A 203 7.98 9.88 20.59
C THR A 203 9.51 9.83 20.49
N ASN A 204 10.15 9.12 21.43
CA ASN A 204 11.58 8.80 21.38
C ASN A 204 11.88 7.77 20.27
N LYS A 205 11.87 8.17 19.00
CA LYS A 205 12.33 7.30 17.89
C LYS A 205 13.86 7.27 17.81
N LYS A 206 14.52 6.61 18.77
CA LYS A 206 15.89 6.11 18.56
C LYS A 206 15.82 5.01 17.51
N LYS A 207 16.31 5.28 16.28
CA LYS A 207 16.61 4.24 15.29
C LYS A 207 17.61 3.26 15.91
N ARG A 208 17.14 2.15 16.46
CA ARG A 208 17.99 0.99 16.75
C ARG A 208 18.49 0.47 15.41
N ARG A 209 19.71 0.84 15.03
CA ARG A 209 20.43 0.17 13.93
C ARG A 209 20.58 -1.29 14.36
N MET A 210 19.97 -2.23 13.63
CA MET A 210 20.29 -3.63 13.83
C MET A 210 21.78 -3.82 13.55
N PRO A 211 22.50 -4.61 14.38
CA PRO A 211 23.88 -4.94 14.08
C PRO A 211 23.94 -5.63 12.71
N GLY A 212 24.84 -5.16 11.85
CA GLY A 212 25.03 -5.75 10.53
C GLY A 212 25.49 -7.21 10.64
N PRO A 213 25.24 -8.03 9.61
CA PRO A 213 25.46 -9.49 9.62
C PRO A 213 26.93 -9.95 9.78
N PHE A 214 27.87 -9.02 10.02
CA PHE A 214 29.30 -9.27 10.18
C PHE A 214 29.89 -8.57 11.41
N SER A 215 29.11 -8.39 12.48
CA SER A 215 29.67 -8.03 13.78
C SER A 215 30.36 -9.26 14.38
N LEU A 216 31.55 -9.57 13.86
CA LEU A 216 32.47 -10.52 14.46
C LEU A 216 32.85 -9.98 15.84
N GLU A 217 32.56 -10.76 16.88
CA GLU A 217 33.12 -10.57 18.21
C GLU A 217 34.65 -10.59 18.07
N LYS A 218 35.27 -9.43 18.31
CA LYS A 218 36.71 -9.36 18.53
C LYS A 218 36.97 -10.11 19.85
N ARG A 219 37.57 -11.29 19.73
CA ARG A 219 38.25 -11.96 20.84
C ARG A 219 39.52 -11.19 21.21
#